data_AF-A0A9P0ZDD4-F1
#
_entry.id   AF-A0A9P0ZDD4-F1
#
_cell.length_a   1.000
_cell.length_b   1.000
_cell.length_c   1.000
_cell.angle_alpha   90.00
_cell.angle_beta   90.00
_cell.angle_gamma   90.00
#
_symmetry.space_group_name_H-M   'P 1'
#
loop_
_entity.id
_entity.type
_entity.pdbx_description
1 polymer ?
#
loop_
_entity_poly.entity_id
_entity_poly.type
_entity_poly.pdbx_seq_one_letter_code
_entity_poly.pdbx_strand_id
1 'polypeptide(L)'
;MGNTTLHYTRVLLGSPPLEFHVQIDTSSGISWVSCASCNGCPLSSGFPFHLQFFNPQGSSTSSFIPCSDHRCASHNIGCSSSNNLCKYNITYGDGGETAGYYIADNIHLDMINSNKYASSVIPIVFG
;
A
#
# COMPACT_ATOMS: atom_id res chain seq x y z
N MET A 1 -21.94 -19.19 8.79
CA MET A 1 -21.27 -17.90 8.55
C MET A 1 -20.11 -17.82 9.53
N GLY A 2 -18.90 -18.15 9.09
CA GLY A 2 -17.75 -18.22 9.99
C GLY A 2 -17.34 -16.82 10.46
N ASN A 3 -16.98 -16.68 11.73
CA ASN A 3 -16.36 -15.47 12.26
C ASN A 3 -14.98 -15.32 11.60
N THR A 4 -14.86 -14.48 10.59
CA THR A 4 -13.56 -14.15 9.98
C THR A 4 -12.86 -13.16 10.90
N THR A 5 -11.81 -13.62 11.58
CA THR A 5 -10.92 -12.73 12.33
C THR A 5 -9.93 -12.09 11.36
N LEU A 6 -9.92 -10.75 11.31
CA LEU A 6 -8.95 -9.98 10.55
C LEU A 6 -7.79 -9.57 11.46
N HIS A 7 -6.56 -9.73 10.96
CA HIS A 7 -5.35 -9.32 11.66
C HIS A 7 -4.80 -8.04 11.04
N TYR A 8 -4.37 -7.11 11.89
CA TYR A 8 -3.81 -5.83 11.48
C TYR A 8 -2.46 -5.61 12.14
N THR A 9 -1.60 -4.84 11.47
CA THR A 9 -0.33 -4.36 12.01
C THR A 9 -0.14 -2.89 11.68
N ARG A 10 0.89 -2.30 12.29
CA ARG A 10 1.34 -0.94 11.99
C ARG A 10 2.57 -1.00 11.09
N VAL A 11 2.59 -0.11 10.12
CA VAL A 11 3.76 0.14 9.27
C VAL A 11 4.02 1.63 9.18
N LEU A 12 5.28 2.01 9.03
CA LEU A 12 5.69 3.38 8.80
C LEU A 12 6.05 3.54 7.32
N LEU A 13 5.42 4.48 6.62
CA LEU A 13 5.66 4.76 5.21
C LEU A 13 6.09 6.21 4.98
N GLY A 14 6.95 6.41 3.99
CA GLY A 14 7.35 7.72 3.49
C GLY A 14 8.51 8.38 4.24
N SER A 15 8.84 9.59 3.79
CA SER A 15 9.86 10.46 4.36
C SER A 15 9.32 11.90 4.45
N PRO A 16 8.94 12.41 5.64
CA PRO A 16 9.02 11.75 6.95
C PRO A 16 8.06 10.55 7.10
N PRO A 17 8.37 9.59 8.00
CA PRO A 17 7.52 8.42 8.21
C PRO A 17 6.16 8.79 8.81
N LEU A 18 5.10 8.21 8.26
CA LEU A 18 3.74 8.26 8.78
C LEU A 18 3.26 6.84 9.12
N GLU A 19 2.50 6.70 10.21
CA GLU A 19 1.96 5.42 10.67
C GLU A 19 0.66 5.04 9.94
N PHE A 20 0.62 3.81 9.43
CA PHE A 20 -0.54 3.22 8.78
C PHE A 20 -0.93 1.92 9.49
N HIS A 21 -2.24 1.74 9.70
CA HIS A 21 -2.80 0.46 10.14
C HIS A 21 -3.23 -0.32 8.90
N VAL A 22 -2.60 -1.48 8.67
CA VAL A 22 -2.79 -2.30 7.47
C VAL A 22 -3.23 -3.71 7.85
N GLN A 23 -4.08 -4.31 7.02
CA GLN A 23 -4.47 -5.71 7.18
C GLN A 23 -3.33 -6.63 6.74
N ILE A 24 -3.08 -7.69 7.50
CA ILE A 24 -2.14 -8.74 7.11
C ILE A 24 -2.88 -9.71 6.19
N ASP A 25 -2.58 -9.65 4.90
CA ASP A 25 -3.14 -10.53 3.89
C ASP A 25 -2.01 -11.24 3.14
N THR A 26 -1.88 -12.54 3.36
CA THR A 26 -0.88 -13.39 2.70
C THR A 26 -1.39 -13.96 1.37
N SER A 27 -2.65 -13.71 1.03
CA SER A 27 -3.32 -14.23 -0.16
C SER A 27 -3.38 -13.25 -1.32
N SER A 28 -3.19 -11.95 -1.06
CA SER A 28 -3.09 -10.93 -2.12
C SER A 28 -1.65 -10.75 -2.61
N GLY A 29 -1.49 -10.66 -3.93
CA GLY A 29 -0.20 -10.39 -4.59
C GLY A 29 0.20 -8.91 -4.58
N ILE A 30 -0.43 -8.08 -3.76
CA ILE A 30 -0.19 -6.63 -3.68
C ILE A 30 -0.23 -6.17 -2.22
N SER A 31 0.47 -5.10 -1.90
CA SER A 31 0.23 -4.29 -0.70
C SER A 31 -0.29 -2.93 -1.14
N TRP A 32 -1.29 -2.38 -0.45
CA TRP A 32 -1.88 -1.08 -0.78
C TRP A 32 -2.35 -0.31 0.45
N VAL A 33 -2.43 1.02 0.33
CA VAL A 33 -3.03 1.92 1.32
C VAL A 33 -3.91 2.95 0.62
N SER A 34 -4.96 3.43 1.31
CA SER A 34 -5.81 4.47 0.74
C SER A 34 -5.03 5.76 0.50
N CYS A 35 -5.15 6.35 -0.68
CA CYS A 35 -4.52 7.64 -1.02
C CYS A 35 -5.42 8.82 -0.61
N ALA A 36 -4.82 9.98 -0.30
CA ALA A 36 -5.53 11.20 0.09
C ALA A 36 -6.48 11.73 -1.01
N SER A 37 -6.21 11.42 -2.28
CA SER A 37 -7.04 11.74 -3.43
C SER A 37 -8.00 10.60 -3.83
N CYS A 38 -8.21 9.60 -2.97
CA CYS A 38 -9.10 8.49 -3.27
C CYS A 38 -10.56 8.95 -3.43
N ASN A 39 -11.22 8.46 -4.47
CA ASN A 39 -12.64 8.63 -4.68
C ASN A 39 -13.40 7.39 -4.19
N GLY A 40 -14.39 7.58 -3.32
CA GLY A 40 -15.21 6.49 -2.78
C GLY A 40 -14.56 5.68 -1.66
N CYS A 41 -13.37 6.06 -1.17
CA CYS A 41 -12.77 5.40 -0.01
C CYS A 41 -13.57 5.65 1.28
N PRO A 42 -13.67 4.66 2.18
CA PRO A 42 -14.23 4.86 3.51
C PRO A 42 -13.45 5.92 4.28
N LEU A 43 -14.15 6.77 5.02
CA LEU A 43 -13.56 7.78 5.92
C LEU A 43 -13.42 7.28 7.37
N SER A 44 -13.95 6.09 7.67
CA SER A 44 -13.85 5.43 8.96
C SER A 44 -13.56 3.94 8.77
N SER A 45 -12.73 3.38 9.65
CA SER A 45 -12.32 1.98 9.65
C SER A 45 -13.33 1.06 10.34
N GLY A 46 -14.21 1.60 11.19
CA GLY A 46 -15.03 0.80 12.12
C GLY A 46 -14.22 0.17 13.28
N PHE A 47 -12.92 0.48 13.37
CA PHE A 47 -11.99 0.01 14.39
C PHE A 47 -11.53 1.18 15.28
N PRO A 48 -10.92 0.93 16.46
CA PRO A 48 -10.46 1.99 17.36
C PRO A 48 -9.25 2.81 16.87
N PHE A 49 -8.84 2.65 15.62
CA PHE A 49 -7.75 3.39 14.99
C PHE A 49 -8.24 4.27 13.83
N HIS A 50 -7.63 5.44 13.69
CA HIS A 50 -7.92 6.37 12.61
C HIS A 50 -7.36 5.87 11.27
N LEU A 51 -8.10 6.12 10.19
CA LEU A 51 -7.59 5.89 8.84
C LEU A 51 -6.55 6.96 8.51
N GLN A 52 -5.36 6.50 8.14
CA GLN A 52 -4.33 7.33 7.55
C GLN A 52 -4.40 7.19 6.03
N PHE A 53 -4.36 8.33 5.34
CA PHE A 53 -4.31 8.36 3.89
C PHE A 53 -2.91 8.74 3.42
N PHE A 54 -2.38 8.01 2.46
CA PHE A 54 -1.08 8.28 1.89
C PHE A 54 -1.19 9.46 0.92
N ASN A 55 -0.37 10.48 1.10
CA ASN A 55 -0.24 11.59 0.15
C ASN A 55 1.14 11.49 -0.51
N PRO A 56 1.24 11.12 -1.80
CA PRO A 56 2.53 11.07 -2.49
C PRO A 56 3.28 12.41 -2.41
N GLN A 57 2.58 13.54 -2.50
CA GLN A 57 3.20 14.86 -2.40
C GLN A 57 3.69 15.20 -0.98
N GLY A 58 3.29 14.42 0.03
CA GLY A 58 3.69 14.59 1.42
C GLY A 58 4.98 13.84 1.80
N SER A 59 5.53 13.00 0.90
CA SER A 59 6.74 12.23 1.14
C SER A 59 7.81 12.59 0.11
N SER A 60 9.00 12.96 0.57
CA SER A 60 10.13 13.38 -0.28
C SER A 60 10.78 12.22 -1.04
N THR A 61 10.47 10.98 -0.67
CA THR A 61 11.00 9.76 -1.29
C THR A 61 9.97 9.04 -2.16
N SER A 62 8.75 9.58 -2.25
CA SER A 62 7.70 8.97 -3.06
C SER A 62 7.93 9.22 -4.55
N SER A 63 7.58 8.23 -5.36
CA SER A 63 7.54 8.37 -6.81
C SER A 63 6.49 7.44 -7.41
N PHE A 64 5.72 7.93 -8.39
CA PHE A 64 4.82 7.06 -9.14
C PHE A 64 5.61 6.14 -10.06
N ILE A 65 5.13 4.90 -10.21
CA ILE A 65 5.74 3.94 -11.14
C ILE A 65 5.25 4.24 -12.57
N PRO A 66 6.15 4.52 -13.52
CA PRO A 66 5.77 4.74 -14.92
C PRO A 66 5.49 3.41 -15.62
N CYS A 67 4.74 3.44 -16.71
CA CYS A 67 4.45 2.23 -17.49
C CYS A 67 5.68 1.57 -18.13
N SER A 68 6.78 2.31 -18.30
CA SER A 68 8.05 1.77 -18.80
C SER A 68 8.79 0.91 -17.79
N ASP A 69 8.34 0.89 -16.52
CA ASP A 69 8.92 0.04 -15.51
C ASP A 69 8.58 -1.44 -15.79
N HIS A 70 9.59 -2.31 -15.73
CA HIS A 70 9.42 -3.76 -15.91
C HIS A 70 8.37 -4.39 -14.97
N ARG A 71 8.18 -3.80 -13.77
CA ARG A 71 7.14 -4.23 -12.83
C ARG A 71 5.74 -4.02 -13.37
N CYS A 72 5.56 -3.14 -14.36
CA CYS A 72 4.27 -2.86 -14.99
C CYS A 72 3.81 -3.92 -16.02
N ALA A 73 4.61 -4.97 -16.24
CA ALA A 73 4.38 -5.97 -17.28
C ALA A 73 3.60 -7.22 -16.82
N SER A 74 3.19 -7.33 -15.54
CA SER A 74 2.55 -8.54 -15.01
C SER A 74 1.02 -8.55 -15.12
N HIS A 75 0.41 -9.73 -14.95
CA HIS A 75 -1.05 -9.88 -14.87
C HIS A 75 -1.63 -9.04 -13.71
N ASN A 76 -2.80 -8.43 -13.93
CA ASN A 76 -3.48 -7.45 -13.05
C ASN A 76 -2.84 -6.05 -12.95
N ILE A 77 -1.76 -5.83 -13.70
CA ILE A 77 -1.10 -4.54 -13.82
C ILE A 77 -1.35 -3.99 -15.22
N GLY A 78 -1.77 -2.73 -15.30
CA GLY A 78 -2.06 -2.05 -16.55
C GLY A 78 -1.30 -0.75 -16.66
N CYS A 79 -1.21 -0.23 -17.88
CA CYS A 79 -0.76 1.13 -18.11
C CYS A 79 -1.96 2.07 -18.27
N SER A 80 -1.92 3.21 -17.62
CA SER A 80 -2.85 4.30 -17.90
C SER A 80 -2.36 5.14 -19.08
N SER A 81 -3.14 5.17 -20.15
CA SER A 81 -2.82 5.91 -21.38
C SER A 81 -2.87 7.44 -21.20
N SER A 82 -3.55 7.94 -20.17
CA SER A 82 -3.72 9.39 -19.94
C SER A 82 -2.56 10.05 -19.22
N ASN A 83 -1.86 9.32 -18.35
CA ASN A 83 -0.81 9.86 -17.49
C ASN A 83 0.47 8.99 -17.44
N ASN A 84 0.53 7.92 -18.23
CA ASN A 84 1.67 7.00 -18.30
C ASN A 84 2.04 6.37 -16.95
N LEU A 85 1.06 6.21 -16.05
CA LEU A 85 1.24 5.63 -14.73
C LEU A 85 0.81 4.16 -14.72
N CYS A 86 1.57 3.37 -13.98
CA CYS A 86 1.30 1.97 -13.76
C CYS A 86 0.12 1.81 -12.78
N LYS A 87 -0.97 1.19 -13.24
CA LYS A 87 -2.22 1.01 -12.48
C LYS A 87 -2.46 -0.45 -12.12
N TYR A 88 -3.20 -0.68 -11.06
CA TYR A 88 -3.71 -2.00 -10.68
C TYR A 88 -5.23 -1.97 -10.54
N ASN A 89 -5.84 -3.14 -10.70
CA ASN A 89 -7.22 -3.41 -10.30
C ASN A 89 -7.28 -4.84 -9.78
N ILE A 90 -7.82 -5.02 -8.58
CA ILE A 90 -7.96 -6.32 -7.91
C ILE A 90 -9.38 -6.47 -7.41
N THR A 91 -9.98 -7.59 -7.77
CA THR A 91 -11.25 -8.06 -7.22
C THR A 91 -10.99 -9.21 -6.26
N TYR A 92 -11.47 -9.09 -5.03
CA TYR A 92 -11.38 -10.12 -4.00
C TYR A 92 -12.53 -11.12 -4.11
N GLY A 93 -12.35 -12.31 -3.52
CA GLY A 93 -13.35 -13.39 -3.58
C GLY A 93 -14.68 -13.08 -2.87
N ASP A 94 -14.70 -12.08 -2.00
CA ASP A 94 -15.89 -11.55 -1.33
C ASP A 94 -16.63 -10.48 -2.16
N GLY A 95 -16.12 -10.16 -3.36
CA GLY A 95 -16.66 -9.13 -4.25
C GLY A 95 -16.15 -7.72 -3.97
N GLY A 96 -15.29 -7.52 -2.97
CA GLY A 96 -14.59 -6.25 -2.77
C GLY A 96 -13.65 -5.96 -3.94
N GLU A 97 -13.45 -4.68 -4.25
CA GLU A 97 -12.55 -4.23 -5.33
C GLU A 97 -11.63 -3.12 -4.83
N THR A 98 -10.38 -3.12 -5.28
CA THR A 98 -9.45 -2.01 -5.10
C THR A 98 -8.72 -1.71 -6.40
N ALA A 99 -8.57 -0.43 -6.71
CA ALA A 99 -7.88 0.03 -7.92
C ALA A 99 -7.15 1.34 -7.64
N GLY A 100 -6.01 1.52 -8.31
CA GLY A 100 -5.16 2.68 -8.07
C GLY A 100 -3.92 2.67 -8.95
N TYR A 101 -2.92 3.44 -8.53
CA TYR A 101 -1.62 3.55 -9.19
C TYR A 101 -0.52 3.07 -8.26
N TYR A 102 0.46 2.38 -8.81
CA TYR A 102 1.64 1.97 -8.05
C TYR A 102 2.52 3.17 -7.71
N ILE A 103 2.99 3.18 -6.47
CA ILE A 103 3.92 4.15 -5.91
C ILE A 103 5.11 3.38 -5.33
N ALA A 104 6.33 3.87 -5.60
CA ALA A 104 7.51 3.51 -4.84
C ALA A 104 7.71 4.54 -3.71
N ASP A 105 7.97 4.05 -2.50
CA ASP A 105 8.43 4.87 -1.38
C ASP A 105 9.21 4.00 -0.40
N ASN A 106 9.56 4.55 0.76
CA ASN A 106 10.24 3.87 1.84
C ASN A 106 9.24 3.29 2.85
N ILE A 107 9.50 2.07 3.29
CA ILE A 107 8.89 1.48 4.49
C ILE A 107 9.96 1.36 5.58
N HIS A 108 9.58 1.66 6.82
CA HIS A 108 10.46 1.53 7.98
C HIS A 108 10.03 0.31 8.79
N LEU A 109 10.95 -0.64 8.94
CA LEU A 109 10.72 -1.91 9.61
C LEU A 109 11.81 -2.15 10.66
N ASP A 110 11.42 -2.68 11.81
CA ASP A 110 12.38 -3.19 12.78
C ASP A 110 12.74 -4.64 12.42
N MET A 111 14.02 -4.84 12.08
CA MET A 111 14.56 -6.17 11.78
C MET A 111 15.20 -6.79 13.01
N ILE A 112 15.00 -8.10 13.21
CA ILE A 112 15.64 -8.88 14.27
C ILE A 112 16.83 -9.65 13.67
N ASN A 113 18.04 -9.20 13.99
CA ASN A 113 19.28 -9.88 13.60
C ASN A 113 20.01 -10.38 14.86
N SER A 114 20.05 -11.71 15.04
CA SER A 114 20.77 -12.37 16.14
C SER A 114 20.50 -11.75 17.53
N ASN A 115 19.22 -11.62 17.89
CA ASN A 115 18.73 -10.98 19.13
C ASN A 115 19.01 -9.47 19.26
N LYS A 116 19.28 -8.76 18.16
CA LYS A 116 19.34 -7.29 18.11
C LYS A 116 18.23 -6.74 17.22
N TYR A 117 17.55 -5.70 17.69
CA TYR A 117 16.62 -4.92 16.90
C TYR A 117 17.39 -3.86 16.12
N ALA A 118 17.18 -3.79 14.80
CA ALA A 118 17.74 -2.77 13.94
C ALA A 118 16.61 -2.17 13.09
N SER A 119 16.31 -0.89 13.30
CA SER A 119 15.40 -0.16 12.42
C SER A 119 16.04 -0.01 11.06
N SER A 120 15.30 -0.40 10.02
CA SER A 120 15.73 -0.38 8.64
C SER A 120 14.71 0.36 7.79
N VAL A 121 15.23 1.13 6.83
CA VAL A 121 14.44 1.80 5.82
C VAL A 121 14.72 1.08 4.51
N ILE A 122 13.69 0.50 3.92
CA ILE A 122 13.80 -0.25 2.67
C ILE A 122 12.83 0.30 1.63
N PRO A 123 13.19 0.29 0.33
CA PRO A 123 12.26 0.66 -0.72
C PRO A 123 11.16 -0.40 -0.86
N ILE A 124 9.92 0.06 -1.03
CA ILE A 124 8.76 -0.77 -1.29
C ILE A 124 7.96 -0.18 -2.47
N VAL A 125 7.28 -1.05 -3.22
CA VAL A 125 6.24 -0.65 -4.16
C VAL A 125 4.90 -1.12 -3.64
N PHE A 126 3.94 -0.21 -3.58
CA PHE A 126 2.59 -0.47 -3.10
C PHE A 126 1.57 0.31 -3.92
N GLY A 127 0.31 -0.07 -3.77
CA GLY A 127 -0.85 0.55 -4.42
C GLY A 127 -1.59 1.55 -3.55
#